data_AF-A0A3P6QP35-F1
#
_entry.id   AF-A0A3P6QP35-F1
#
_cell.length_a   1.000
_cell.length_b   1.000
_cell.length_c   1.000
_cell.angle_alpha   90.00
_cell.angle_beta   90.00
_cell.angle_gamma   90.00
#
_symmetry.space_group_name_H-M   'P 1'
#
loop_
_entity.id
_entity.type
_entity.pdbx_description
1 polymer ?
#
loop_
_entity_poly.entity_id
_entity_poly.type
_entity_poly.pdbx_seq_one_letter_code
_entity_poly.pdbx_strand_id
1 'polypeptide(L)'
;MKHLVGCTVTLENDVTTVKIPKSAKQDLDEVISLNRTMIAWATDVNLSADSHLVCEENDGFYTTQVLARGASRKATGASFIIVDGGLKTDGLQMFEKKRFRQFLCLQISVVEDGVAIRVPSEKLESLLASLNSMQDWSTSGSSGAQFIISWIDICPQTSTHGPTSSIDGLNLADKYQYGLSLDRAISSVLQVPSVSDYGVRLSHVYDLRNGRLTPDEEPKVFSIAEMLARECTGMLEPYLMMLINMNIMSISVRVSVNAENVEYDVSPWFGMEDEQLKYKQNMDQLIPVFYDILGYLPGGFYIELTLSFVCTKPLPFIN
;
A
#
# COMPACT_ATOMS: atom_id res chain seq x y z
N MET A 1 -16.64 -9.70 -1.13
CA MET A 1 -16.07 -8.59 -1.94
C MET A 1 -14.57 -8.63 -1.79
N LYS A 2 -13.80 -8.38 -2.87
CA LYS A 2 -12.34 -8.23 -2.76
C LYS A 2 -12.04 -6.90 -2.06
N HIS A 3 -11.01 -6.87 -1.22
CA HIS A 3 -10.55 -5.64 -0.57
C HIS A 3 -9.52 -4.95 -1.45
N LEU A 4 -9.71 -3.65 -1.70
CA LEU A 4 -8.74 -2.83 -2.44
C LEU A 4 -7.95 -1.98 -1.44
N VAL A 5 -6.73 -2.41 -1.16
CA VAL A 5 -5.84 -1.77 -0.18
C VAL A 5 -5.60 -0.30 -0.56
N GLY A 6 -5.77 0.59 0.43
CA GLY A 6 -5.65 2.04 0.31
C GLY A 6 -6.80 2.74 -0.41
N CYS A 7 -7.77 1.99 -0.97
CA CYS A 7 -8.95 2.58 -1.58
C CYS A 7 -9.87 3.13 -0.50
N THR A 8 -10.38 4.35 -0.66
CA THR A 8 -11.28 4.99 0.30
C THR A 8 -12.53 5.53 -0.39
N VAL A 9 -13.66 5.50 0.32
CA VAL A 9 -14.92 6.12 -0.10
C VAL A 9 -15.27 7.21 0.89
N THR A 10 -15.68 8.38 0.40
CA THR A 10 -16.06 9.53 1.23
C THR A 10 -17.38 10.12 0.72
N LEU A 11 -18.32 10.29 1.63
CA LEU A 11 -19.59 10.98 1.42
C LEU A 11 -19.48 12.40 1.99
N GLU A 12 -19.58 13.41 1.12
CA GLU A 12 -19.52 14.83 1.47
C GLU A 12 -20.70 15.57 0.82
N ASN A 13 -21.72 15.92 1.62
CA ASN A 13 -22.97 16.50 1.12
C ASN A 13 -23.56 15.65 -0.04
N ASP A 14 -23.64 16.22 -1.25
CA ASP A 14 -24.13 15.56 -2.46
C ASP A 14 -23.02 14.87 -3.28
N VAL A 15 -21.78 14.84 -2.81
CA VAL A 15 -20.63 14.27 -3.52
C VAL A 15 -20.19 12.98 -2.86
N THR A 16 -20.15 11.90 -3.64
CA THR A 16 -19.51 10.64 -3.26
C THR A 16 -18.20 10.50 -4.03
N THR A 17 -17.09 10.49 -3.30
CA THR A 17 -15.74 10.39 -3.89
C THR A 17 -15.12 9.05 -3.54
N VAL A 18 -14.61 8.35 -4.54
CA VAL A 18 -13.78 7.16 -4.39
C VAL A 18 -12.37 7.52 -4.78
N LYS A 19 -11.41 7.32 -3.87
CA LYS A 19 -10.00 7.45 -4.19
C LYS A 19 -9.40 6.06 -4.31
N ILE A 20 -8.83 5.75 -5.46
CA ILE A 20 -8.25 4.45 -5.76
C ILE A 20 -6.73 4.62 -5.94
N PRO A 21 -5.90 4.00 -5.09
CA PRO A 21 -4.46 3.96 -5.34
C PRO A 21 -4.15 3.28 -6.66
N LYS A 22 -3.24 3.85 -7.46
CA LYS A 22 -2.79 3.23 -8.73
C LYS A 22 -2.26 1.82 -8.53
N SER A 23 -1.72 1.54 -7.35
CA SER A 23 -1.27 0.22 -6.92
C SER A 23 -2.38 -0.84 -6.79
N ALA A 24 -3.63 -0.43 -6.61
CA ALA A 24 -4.77 -1.34 -6.51
C ALA A 24 -5.34 -1.74 -7.89
N LYS A 25 -4.70 -1.31 -9.00
CA LYS A 25 -5.18 -1.52 -10.36
C LYS A 25 -5.38 -3.00 -10.69
N GLN A 26 -4.42 -3.86 -10.38
CA GLN A 26 -4.53 -5.29 -10.65
C GLN A 26 -5.68 -5.92 -9.86
N ASP A 27 -5.79 -5.57 -8.57
CA ASP A 27 -6.87 -6.08 -7.73
C ASP A 27 -8.25 -5.63 -8.24
N LEU A 28 -8.35 -4.40 -8.73
CA LEU A 28 -9.56 -3.86 -9.35
C LEU A 28 -9.89 -4.55 -10.68
N ASP A 29 -8.89 -4.88 -11.50
CA ASP A 29 -9.10 -5.61 -12.76
C ASP A 29 -9.70 -6.99 -12.52
N GLU A 30 -9.27 -7.68 -11.47
CA GLU A 30 -9.90 -8.92 -11.04
C GLU A 30 -11.37 -8.71 -10.65
N VAL A 31 -11.68 -7.65 -9.88
CA VAL A 31 -13.07 -7.31 -9.52
C VAL A 31 -13.93 -7.07 -10.77
N ILE A 32 -13.41 -6.32 -11.75
CA ILE A 32 -14.10 -6.03 -13.00
C ILE A 32 -14.30 -7.32 -13.82
N SER A 33 -13.32 -8.23 -13.81
CA SER A 33 -13.38 -9.49 -14.56
C SER A 33 -14.48 -10.43 -14.05
N LEU A 34 -14.86 -10.33 -12.78
CA LEU A 34 -15.89 -11.18 -12.16
C LEU A 34 -17.31 -10.82 -12.65
N ASN A 35 -17.63 -9.53 -12.71
CA ASN A 35 -18.94 -9.07 -13.17
C ASN A 35 -18.89 -7.63 -13.70
N ARG A 36 -19.05 -7.47 -15.01
CA ARG A 36 -19.05 -6.15 -15.68
C ARG A 36 -20.36 -5.38 -15.55
N THR A 37 -21.44 -6.03 -15.12
CA THR A 37 -22.75 -5.39 -14.95
C THR A 37 -22.96 -4.82 -13.55
N MET A 38 -22.20 -5.33 -12.58
CA MET A 38 -22.20 -4.87 -11.19
C MET A 38 -20.81 -5.16 -10.59
N ILE A 39 -20.09 -4.10 -10.24
CA ILE A 39 -18.77 -4.20 -9.60
C ILE A 39 -18.89 -3.82 -8.12
N ALA A 40 -18.20 -4.55 -7.25
CA ALA A 40 -18.25 -4.30 -5.81
C ALA A 40 -16.94 -4.68 -5.13
N TRP A 41 -16.47 -3.82 -4.22
CA TRP A 41 -15.24 -4.04 -3.46
C TRP A 41 -15.32 -3.40 -2.07
N ALA A 42 -14.51 -3.92 -1.15
CA ALA A 42 -14.31 -3.35 0.18
C ALA A 42 -13.19 -2.31 0.16
N THR A 43 -13.29 -1.31 1.02
CA THR A 43 -12.40 -0.15 1.10
C THR A 43 -11.74 -0.05 2.46
N ASP A 44 -10.61 0.65 2.52
CA ASP A 44 -9.97 1.06 3.77
C ASP A 44 -10.73 2.19 4.45
N VAL A 45 -10.55 2.28 5.76
CA VAL A 45 -11.07 3.38 6.58
C VAL A 45 -10.41 4.68 6.14
N ASN A 46 -11.22 5.66 5.76
CA ASN A 46 -10.72 6.99 5.47
C ASN A 46 -10.39 7.74 6.79
N LEU A 47 -9.11 7.76 7.16
CA LEU A 47 -8.67 8.42 8.40
C LEU A 47 -8.80 9.95 8.38
N SER A 48 -8.93 10.56 7.19
CA SER A 48 -9.15 12.02 7.04
C SER A 48 -10.63 12.40 7.17
N ALA A 49 -11.55 11.44 7.16
CA ALA A 49 -12.97 11.67 7.37
C ALA A 49 -13.25 11.96 8.85
N ASP A 50 -14.23 12.83 9.16
CA ASP A 50 -14.62 13.14 10.54
C ASP A 50 -15.61 12.13 11.13
N SER A 51 -16.21 11.31 10.26
CA SER A 51 -17.06 10.17 10.64
C SER A 51 -16.93 8.97 9.70
N HIS A 52 -17.51 7.84 10.09
CA HIS A 52 -17.56 6.60 9.33
C HIS A 52 -18.91 5.92 9.47
N LEU A 53 -19.43 5.32 8.41
CA LEU A 53 -20.61 4.47 8.48
C LEU A 53 -20.29 3.19 9.26
N VAL A 54 -21.21 2.73 10.09
CA VAL A 54 -21.09 1.49 10.86
C VAL A 54 -22.41 0.75 10.78
N CYS A 55 -22.34 -0.57 10.65
CA CYS A 55 -23.51 -1.42 10.70
C CYS A 55 -23.65 -1.97 12.14
N GLU A 56 -24.76 -1.68 12.80
CA GLU A 56 -25.11 -2.26 14.09
C GLU A 56 -26.12 -3.39 13.88
N GLU A 57 -25.83 -4.55 14.45
CA GLU A 57 -26.71 -5.71 14.48
C GLU A 57 -27.41 -5.78 15.85
N ASN A 58 -28.74 -5.80 15.83
CA ASN A 58 -29.59 -5.96 17.00
C ASN A 58 -30.62 -7.06 16.73
N ASP A 59 -30.50 -8.20 17.39
CA ASP A 59 -31.43 -9.34 17.28
C ASP A 59 -31.69 -9.81 15.84
N GLY A 60 -30.64 -9.84 15.01
CA GLY A 60 -30.69 -10.20 13.59
C GLY A 60 -31.14 -9.09 12.65
N PHE A 61 -31.42 -7.88 13.16
CA PHE A 61 -31.72 -6.69 12.37
C PHE A 61 -30.50 -5.79 12.24
N TYR A 62 -30.18 -5.41 11.00
CA TYR A 62 -29.05 -4.55 10.69
C TYR A 62 -29.52 -3.11 10.50
N THR A 63 -28.85 -2.17 11.17
CA THR A 63 -29.13 -0.74 11.07
C THR A 63 -27.85 0.04 10.79
N THR A 64 -27.95 1.03 9.91
CA THR A 64 -26.83 1.94 9.64
C THR A 64 -26.73 3.00 10.72
N GLN A 65 -25.54 3.11 11.32
CA GLN A 65 -25.15 4.19 12.20
C GLN A 65 -23.97 4.99 11.62
N VAL A 66 -23.69 6.15 12.22
CA VAL A 66 -22.54 7.00 11.89
C VAL A 66 -21.70 7.19 13.13
N LEU A 67 -20.50 6.63 13.14
CA LEU A 67 -19.51 6.86 14.18
C LEU A 67 -18.71 8.12 13.85
N ALA A 68 -18.76 9.14 14.71
CA ALA A 68 -18.07 10.41 14.49
C ALA A 68 -17.03 10.67 15.59
N ARG A 69 -15.88 11.25 15.20
CA ARG A 69 -14.82 11.66 16.15
C ARG A 69 -15.17 12.96 16.90
N GLY A 70 -16.21 13.66 16.47
CA GLY A 70 -16.65 14.92 17.05
C GLY A 70 -18.10 15.26 16.67
N ALA A 71 -18.48 16.53 16.84
CA ALA A 71 -19.85 16.98 16.62
C ALA A 71 -20.18 17.27 15.13
N SER A 72 -19.18 17.45 14.26
CA SER A 72 -19.40 17.66 12.82
C SER A 72 -19.41 16.33 12.06
N ARG A 73 -20.20 16.30 10.98
CA ARG A 73 -20.28 15.20 10.01
C ARG A 73 -20.16 15.78 8.60
N LYS A 74 -18.98 16.26 8.24
CA LYS A 74 -18.73 16.85 6.92
C LYS A 74 -18.31 15.81 5.90
N ALA A 75 -17.52 14.83 6.34
CA ALA A 75 -16.95 13.79 5.49
C ALA A 75 -17.14 12.44 6.19
N THR A 76 -17.97 11.59 5.60
CA THR A 76 -18.27 10.27 6.18
C THR A 76 -17.65 9.17 5.31
N GLY A 77 -16.75 8.36 5.90
CA GLY A 77 -16.20 7.18 5.27
C GLY A 77 -17.20 6.02 5.16
N ALA A 78 -16.96 5.10 4.23
CA ALA A 78 -17.75 3.88 4.06
C ALA A 78 -16.84 2.66 3.91
N SER A 79 -17.34 1.47 4.29
CA SER A 79 -16.59 0.20 4.31
C SER A 79 -16.53 -0.52 2.97
N PHE A 80 -17.51 -0.29 2.10
CA PHE A 80 -17.56 -0.90 0.78
C PHE A 80 -18.37 -0.05 -0.20
N ILE A 81 -18.18 -0.33 -1.49
CA ILE A 81 -18.95 0.28 -2.56
C ILE A 81 -19.46 -0.78 -3.53
N ILE A 82 -20.68 -0.57 -4.01
CA ILE A 82 -21.32 -1.33 -5.09
C ILE A 82 -21.64 -0.34 -6.21
N VAL A 83 -21.23 -0.62 -7.45
CA VAL A 83 -21.65 0.12 -8.63
C VAL A 83 -22.42 -0.81 -9.55
N ASP A 84 -23.70 -0.51 -9.76
CA ASP A 84 -24.65 -1.33 -10.50
C ASP A 84 -25.15 -0.59 -11.76
N GLY A 85 -25.04 -1.26 -12.91
CA GLY A 85 -25.47 -0.76 -14.23
C GLY A 85 -26.94 -0.99 -14.54
N GLY A 86 -27.70 -1.51 -13.57
CA GLY A 86 -29.10 -1.90 -13.70
C GLY A 86 -30.13 -0.78 -13.54
N LEU A 87 -29.73 0.50 -13.60
CA LEU A 87 -30.70 1.61 -13.50
C LEU A 87 -31.62 1.63 -14.74
N LYS A 88 -32.78 0.98 -14.63
CA LYS A 88 -33.78 0.87 -15.69
C LYS A 88 -34.47 2.22 -15.90
N THR A 89 -34.60 2.61 -17.17
CA THR A 89 -35.40 3.77 -17.61
C THR A 89 -36.84 3.38 -17.97
N ASP A 90 -37.25 2.17 -17.56
CA ASP A 90 -38.39 1.45 -18.11
C ASP A 90 -39.72 1.91 -17.49
N GLY A 91 -40.36 2.86 -18.18
CA GLY A 91 -41.72 3.30 -17.89
C GLY A 91 -42.24 4.41 -18.81
N LEU A 92 -41.35 5.13 -19.51
CA LEU A 92 -41.73 6.28 -20.34
C LEU A 92 -41.81 5.93 -21.83
N GLN A 93 -42.94 6.28 -22.44
CA GLN A 93 -43.20 6.09 -23.87
C GLN A 93 -42.15 6.81 -24.74
N MET A 94 -41.93 6.30 -25.96
CA MET A 94 -40.89 6.74 -26.91
C MET A 94 -40.78 8.27 -27.13
N PHE A 95 -41.87 9.02 -26.98
CA PHE A 95 -41.88 10.47 -27.15
C PHE A 95 -41.37 11.26 -25.93
N GLU A 96 -41.33 10.68 -24.73
CA GLU A 96 -40.84 11.34 -23.51
C GLU A 96 -39.37 10.98 -23.18
N LYS A 97 -38.80 9.96 -23.83
CA LYS A 97 -37.42 9.50 -23.64
C LYS A 97 -36.37 10.61 -23.78
N LYS A 98 -36.56 11.60 -24.65
CA LYS A 98 -35.57 12.67 -24.87
C LYS A 98 -35.53 13.72 -23.76
N ARG A 99 -36.65 13.92 -23.05
CA ARG A 99 -36.78 14.90 -21.96
C ARG A 99 -36.56 14.26 -20.58
N PHE A 100 -36.89 12.97 -20.44
CA PHE A 100 -36.71 12.20 -19.21
C PHE A 100 -35.39 11.40 -19.10
N ARG A 101 -34.65 11.16 -20.20
CA ARG A 101 -33.27 10.62 -20.12
C ARG A 101 -32.36 11.49 -19.26
N GLN A 102 -32.70 12.76 -19.08
CA GLN A 102 -31.98 13.70 -18.24
C GLN A 102 -32.34 13.57 -16.73
N PHE A 103 -33.40 12.84 -16.37
CA PHE A 103 -33.95 12.84 -15.01
C PHE A 103 -33.49 11.68 -14.11
N LEU A 104 -33.01 10.54 -14.63
CA LEU A 104 -32.45 9.43 -13.83
C LEU A 104 -31.06 9.04 -14.34
N CYS A 105 -30.03 9.79 -13.93
CA CYS A 105 -28.64 9.55 -14.36
C CYS A 105 -27.77 8.88 -13.29
N LEU A 106 -28.16 8.97 -12.02
CA LEU A 106 -27.38 8.52 -10.87
C LEU A 106 -28.29 8.37 -9.65
N GLN A 107 -28.25 7.23 -8.98
CA GLN A 107 -28.87 7.01 -7.68
C GLN A 107 -27.79 6.55 -6.70
N ILE A 108 -27.70 7.22 -5.57
CA ILE A 108 -26.75 6.90 -4.48
C ILE A 108 -27.59 6.51 -3.27
N SER A 109 -27.29 5.38 -2.67
CA SER A 109 -27.96 4.89 -1.46
C SER A 109 -26.96 4.30 -0.49
N VAL A 110 -27.13 4.56 0.79
CA VAL A 110 -26.37 3.90 1.85
C VAL A 110 -27.00 2.54 2.14
N VAL A 111 -26.15 1.51 2.25
CA VAL A 111 -26.57 0.13 2.56
C VAL A 111 -25.66 -0.36 3.66
N GLU A 112 -26.20 -0.54 4.86
CA GLU A 112 -25.43 -0.91 6.05
C GLU A 112 -24.27 0.08 6.28
N ASP A 113 -23.01 -0.35 6.22
CA ASP A 113 -21.82 0.49 6.33
C ASP A 113 -21.18 0.84 4.97
N GLY A 114 -21.85 0.53 3.87
CA GLY A 114 -21.38 0.79 2.50
C GLY A 114 -22.29 1.71 1.68
N VAL A 115 -21.89 1.91 0.42
CA VAL A 115 -22.60 2.76 -0.54
C VAL A 115 -22.91 2.00 -1.81
N ALA A 116 -24.17 2.03 -2.24
CA ALA A 116 -24.61 1.52 -3.53
C ALA A 116 -24.87 2.68 -4.50
N ILE A 117 -24.19 2.63 -5.64
CA ILE A 117 -24.27 3.56 -6.75
C ILE A 117 -24.97 2.85 -7.91
N ARG A 118 -26.12 3.33 -8.34
CA ARG A 118 -26.81 2.84 -9.54
C ARG A 118 -26.71 3.86 -10.66
N VAL A 119 -26.23 3.39 -11.81
CA VAL A 119 -26.06 4.19 -13.02
C VAL A 119 -26.67 3.47 -14.23
N PRO A 120 -27.03 4.18 -15.31
CA PRO A 120 -27.39 3.54 -16.57
C PRO A 120 -26.23 2.70 -17.10
N SER A 121 -26.53 1.62 -17.83
CA SER A 121 -25.50 0.71 -18.37
C SER A 121 -24.49 1.44 -19.26
N GLU A 122 -24.92 2.46 -20.01
CA GLU A 122 -24.07 3.35 -20.83
C GLU A 122 -22.99 4.06 -19.97
N LYS A 123 -23.34 4.50 -18.76
CA LYS A 123 -22.43 5.16 -17.82
C LYS A 123 -21.52 4.16 -17.12
N LEU A 124 -22.02 2.96 -16.81
CA LEU A 124 -21.18 1.90 -16.26
C LEU A 124 -20.08 1.49 -17.26
N GLU A 125 -20.40 1.31 -18.54
CA GLU A 125 -19.38 0.99 -19.55
C GLU A 125 -18.33 2.09 -19.69
N SER A 126 -18.76 3.36 -19.63
CA SER A 126 -17.82 4.49 -19.59
C SER A 126 -16.92 4.47 -18.36
N LEU A 127 -17.48 4.15 -17.18
CA LEU A 127 -16.73 4.00 -15.96
C LEU A 127 -15.71 2.86 -16.09
N LEU A 128 -16.13 1.68 -16.57
CA LEU A 128 -15.24 0.53 -16.77
C LEU A 128 -14.08 0.86 -17.72
N ALA A 129 -14.34 1.62 -18.79
CA ALA A 129 -13.28 2.08 -19.70
C ALA A 129 -12.26 2.99 -18.99
N SER A 130 -12.72 3.93 -18.16
CA SER A 130 -11.85 4.79 -17.34
C SER A 130 -11.08 4.01 -16.29
N LEU A 131 -11.70 3.04 -15.60
CA LEU A 131 -11.01 2.19 -14.62
C LEU A 131 -9.92 1.34 -15.30
N ASN A 132 -10.21 0.74 -16.45
CA ASN A 132 -9.24 -0.04 -17.21
C ASN A 132 -8.04 0.79 -17.68
N SER A 133 -8.26 2.06 -18.02
CA SER A 133 -7.22 3.00 -18.48
C SER A 133 -6.59 3.84 -17.36
N MET A 134 -6.95 3.55 -16.09
CA MET A 134 -6.46 4.26 -14.91
C MET A 134 -6.67 5.78 -15.00
N GLN A 135 -7.82 6.18 -15.54
CA GLN A 135 -8.24 7.57 -15.67
C GLN A 135 -9.29 7.92 -14.64
N ASP A 136 -9.24 9.17 -14.17
CA ASP A 136 -10.28 9.74 -13.33
C ASP A 136 -11.61 9.76 -14.08
N TRP A 137 -12.70 9.63 -13.34
CA TRP A 137 -14.04 9.58 -13.90
C TRP A 137 -15.03 10.26 -12.98
N SER A 138 -16.04 10.91 -13.56
CA SER A 138 -17.13 11.46 -12.77
C SER A 138 -18.45 11.43 -13.53
N THR A 139 -19.54 11.38 -12.78
CA THR A 139 -20.89 11.59 -13.30
C THR A 139 -21.73 12.33 -12.27
N SER A 140 -22.72 13.07 -12.77
CA SER A 140 -23.67 13.79 -11.92
C SER A 140 -25.10 13.32 -12.22
N GLY A 141 -25.91 13.29 -11.17
CA GLY A 141 -27.35 13.13 -11.23
C GLY A 141 -28.06 14.46 -11.42
N SER A 142 -29.32 14.40 -11.82
CA SER A 142 -30.23 15.54 -11.93
C SER A 142 -30.54 16.20 -10.59
N SER A 143 -30.41 15.45 -9.48
CA SER A 143 -30.63 15.90 -8.11
C SER A 143 -29.47 16.72 -7.52
N GLY A 144 -28.40 16.95 -8.29
CA GLY A 144 -27.17 17.58 -7.79
C GLY A 144 -26.15 16.59 -7.23
N ALA A 145 -26.54 15.32 -7.03
CA ALA A 145 -25.65 14.26 -6.60
C ALA A 145 -24.49 14.05 -7.58
N GLN A 146 -23.27 13.87 -7.09
CA GLN A 146 -22.08 13.61 -7.88
C GLN A 146 -21.39 12.33 -7.41
N PHE A 147 -20.89 11.55 -8.36
CA PHE A 147 -20.07 10.39 -8.10
C PHE A 147 -18.75 10.57 -8.84
N ILE A 148 -17.65 10.57 -8.09
CA ILE A 148 -16.29 10.87 -8.57
C ILE A 148 -15.38 9.70 -8.21
N ILE A 149 -14.56 9.28 -9.17
CA ILE A 149 -13.44 8.38 -8.97
C ILE A 149 -12.16 9.10 -9.34
N SER A 150 -11.20 9.09 -8.41
CA SER A 150 -9.89 9.68 -8.60
C SER A 150 -8.79 8.67 -8.31
N TRP A 151 -7.82 8.58 -9.22
CA TRP A 151 -6.62 7.79 -9.04
C TRP A 151 -5.58 8.58 -8.26
N ILE A 152 -5.01 7.95 -7.22
CA ILE A 152 -4.00 8.56 -6.36
C ILE A 152 -2.70 7.75 -6.38
N ASP A 153 -1.56 8.45 -6.32
CA ASP A 153 -0.24 7.82 -6.25
C ASP A 153 0.11 7.32 -4.84
N ILE A 154 -0.56 7.86 -3.81
CA ILE A 154 -0.23 7.67 -2.40
C ILE A 154 -1.27 6.76 -1.75
N CYS A 155 -0.84 5.78 -0.96
CA CYS A 155 -1.72 5.14 0.02
C CYS A 155 -1.79 6.09 1.24
N PRO A 156 -2.94 6.69 1.58
CA PRO A 156 -3.05 7.62 2.70
C PRO A 156 -3.03 6.83 4.03
N GLN A 157 -1.87 6.33 4.40
CA GLN A 157 -1.60 5.72 5.71
C GLN A 157 -0.57 6.60 6.45
N THR A 158 -0.86 7.89 6.61
CA THR A 158 -0.04 8.77 7.46
C THR A 158 -0.40 8.56 8.93
N SER A 159 -0.16 7.36 9.44
CA SER A 159 -0.18 7.14 10.88
C SER A 159 1.06 7.78 11.51
N THR A 160 0.88 8.59 12.56
CA THR A 160 1.99 9.14 13.36
C THR A 160 2.72 8.08 14.19
N HIS A 161 2.22 6.84 14.18
CA HIS A 161 2.76 5.68 14.90
C HIS A 161 3.29 4.62 13.94
N GLY A 162 3.43 4.95 12.66
CA GLY A 162 3.92 4.03 11.65
C GLY A 162 5.45 3.85 11.71
N PRO A 163 5.99 2.88 10.96
CA PRO A 163 7.42 2.64 10.92
C PRO A 163 8.16 3.89 10.44
N THR A 164 9.27 4.20 11.08
CA THR A 164 10.18 5.28 10.67
C THR A 164 11.53 4.70 10.33
N SER A 165 12.19 5.27 9.33
CA SER A 165 13.56 4.90 8.98
C SER A 165 14.49 5.15 10.15
N SER A 166 15.35 4.17 10.44
CA SER A 166 16.41 4.33 11.45
C SER A 166 17.58 5.18 10.94
N ILE A 167 17.60 5.57 9.66
CA ILE A 167 18.67 6.36 9.05
C ILE A 167 18.46 7.85 9.33
N ASP A 168 17.29 8.37 8.97
CA ASP A 168 16.99 9.81 8.96
C ASP A 168 15.60 10.16 9.53
N GLY A 169 14.88 9.18 10.08
CA GLY A 169 13.53 9.38 10.60
C GLY A 169 12.45 9.54 9.52
N LEU A 170 12.74 9.23 8.25
CA LEU A 170 11.75 9.21 7.17
C LEU A 170 10.55 8.35 7.58
N ASN A 171 9.32 8.87 7.40
CA ASN A 171 8.11 8.09 7.63
C ASN A 171 7.98 7.01 6.55
N LEU A 172 7.89 5.75 6.96
CA LEU A 172 7.74 4.58 6.08
C LEU A 172 6.31 4.04 6.07
N ALA A 173 5.37 4.67 6.80
CA ALA A 173 3.99 4.23 6.91
C ALA A 173 3.22 4.29 5.58
N ASP A 174 3.62 5.18 4.67
CA ASP A 174 3.08 5.31 3.33
C ASP A 174 3.86 4.50 2.28
N LYS A 175 4.88 3.75 2.71
CA LYS A 175 5.75 2.93 1.84
C LYS A 175 5.34 1.46 1.87
N TYR A 176 5.47 0.81 0.71
CA TYR A 176 5.12 -0.58 0.59
C TYR A 176 6.27 -1.47 1.05
N GLN A 177 5.93 -2.43 1.91
CA GLN A 177 6.84 -3.43 2.40
C GLN A 177 6.71 -4.72 1.58
N TYR A 178 7.84 -5.30 1.18
CA TYR A 178 7.90 -6.48 0.34
C TYR A 178 8.68 -7.62 1.01
N GLY A 179 8.39 -8.86 0.59
CA GLY A 179 9.27 -9.98 0.87
C GLY A 179 9.12 -10.72 2.21
N LEU A 180 8.17 -10.33 3.05
CA LEU A 180 7.94 -10.95 4.37
C LEU A 180 6.82 -11.99 4.39
N SER A 181 6.88 -12.98 3.49
CA SER A 181 6.11 -14.18 3.80
C SER A 181 6.67 -14.81 5.09
N LEU A 182 5.79 -15.40 5.90
CA LEU A 182 6.18 -16.04 7.17
C LEU A 182 7.31 -17.06 6.94
N ASP A 183 7.19 -17.86 5.88
CA ASP A 183 8.19 -18.86 5.52
C ASP A 183 9.57 -18.24 5.27
N ARG A 184 9.61 -17.15 4.49
CA ARG A 184 10.87 -16.45 4.18
C ARG A 184 11.46 -15.78 5.42
N ALA A 185 10.63 -15.17 6.26
CA ALA A 185 11.09 -14.55 7.51
C ALA A 185 11.74 -15.56 8.47
N ILE A 186 11.31 -16.83 8.43
CA ILE A 186 11.88 -17.90 9.25
C ILE A 186 13.16 -18.46 8.61
N SER A 187 13.17 -18.65 7.28
CA SER A 187 14.29 -19.28 6.57
C SER A 187 15.44 -18.33 6.18
N SER A 188 15.26 -17.01 6.25
CA SER A 188 16.21 -16.01 5.75
C SER A 188 17.37 -15.68 6.70
N VAL A 189 17.59 -16.49 7.76
CA VAL A 189 18.69 -16.25 8.71
C VAL A 189 20.02 -16.58 8.05
N LEU A 190 20.84 -15.54 7.87
CA LEU A 190 22.23 -15.63 7.42
C LEU A 190 23.12 -15.88 8.63
N GLN A 191 23.77 -17.04 8.67
CA GLN A 191 24.72 -17.39 9.73
C GLN A 191 26.03 -16.64 9.51
N VAL A 192 26.60 -16.10 10.59
CA VAL A 192 27.87 -15.35 10.54
C VAL A 192 28.95 -16.16 11.26
N PRO A 193 30.01 -16.63 10.56
CA PRO A 193 31.00 -17.53 11.14
C PRO A 193 31.69 -17.00 12.40
N SER A 194 31.97 -15.71 12.45
CA SER A 194 32.60 -15.07 13.61
C SER A 194 31.71 -14.99 14.86
N VAL A 195 30.38 -15.19 14.74
CA VAL A 195 29.41 -15.07 15.83
C VAL A 195 28.45 -16.25 15.83
N SER A 196 28.82 -17.36 16.47
CA SER A 196 28.02 -18.60 16.44
C SER A 196 26.62 -18.49 17.09
N ASP A 197 26.44 -17.52 17.97
CA ASP A 197 25.25 -17.34 18.79
C ASP A 197 24.20 -16.39 18.16
N TYR A 198 24.56 -15.76 17.04
CA TYR A 198 23.71 -14.80 16.34
C TYR A 198 23.74 -15.03 14.83
N GLY A 199 22.62 -14.73 14.18
CA GLY A 199 22.53 -14.62 12.73
C GLY A 199 21.98 -13.25 12.34
N VAL A 200 22.15 -12.90 11.06
CA VAL A 200 21.58 -11.68 10.49
C VAL A 200 20.37 -12.06 9.64
N ARG A 201 19.26 -11.34 9.80
CA ARG A 201 18.02 -11.60 9.07
C ARG A 201 17.58 -10.37 8.30
N LEU A 202 17.29 -10.55 7.01
CA LEU A 202 16.54 -9.56 6.24
C LEU A 202 15.11 -9.48 6.77
N SER A 203 14.82 -8.43 7.53
CA SER A 203 13.60 -8.32 8.34
C SER A 203 12.59 -7.34 7.77
N HIS A 204 13.03 -6.34 7.01
CA HIS A 204 12.15 -5.39 6.34
C HIS A 204 12.77 -5.01 4.99
N VAL A 205 11.95 -4.82 3.96
CA VAL A 205 12.32 -4.24 2.67
C VAL A 205 11.22 -3.27 2.26
N TYR A 206 11.50 -1.99 2.29
CA TYR A 206 10.59 -0.93 1.87
C TYR A 206 10.99 -0.42 0.49
N ASP A 207 10.05 -0.37 -0.45
CA ASP A 207 10.22 0.40 -1.68
C ASP A 207 9.90 1.87 -1.38
N LEU A 208 10.88 2.73 -1.57
CA LEU A 208 10.76 4.16 -1.28
C LEU A 208 10.21 4.95 -2.46
N ARG A 209 10.09 4.31 -3.64
CA ARG A 209 9.38 4.86 -4.80
C ARG A 209 7.90 5.06 -4.51
N ASN A 210 7.25 5.86 -5.35
CA ASN A 210 5.82 6.12 -5.22
C ASN A 210 5.03 4.99 -5.88
N GLY A 211 3.97 4.54 -5.19
CA GLY A 211 3.13 3.44 -5.65
C GLY A 211 3.68 2.05 -5.27
N ARG A 212 3.00 1.00 -5.74
CA ARG A 212 3.48 -0.38 -5.59
C ARG A 212 4.35 -0.75 -6.77
N LEU A 213 5.34 -1.60 -6.51
CA LEU A 213 5.99 -2.44 -7.50
C LEU A 213 4.95 -3.14 -8.37
N THR A 214 5.20 -3.17 -9.67
CA THR A 214 4.43 -4.04 -10.55
C THR A 214 4.72 -5.51 -10.24
N PRO A 215 3.83 -6.45 -10.59
CA PRO A 215 4.05 -7.89 -10.37
C PRO A 215 5.33 -8.44 -11.02
N ASP A 216 5.82 -7.79 -12.08
CA ASP A 216 7.06 -8.14 -12.77
C ASP A 216 8.31 -7.57 -12.09
N GLU A 217 8.18 -6.45 -11.38
CA GLU A 217 9.27 -5.78 -10.67
C GLU A 217 9.44 -6.31 -9.24
N GLU A 218 8.34 -6.63 -8.56
CA GLU A 218 8.34 -7.11 -7.18
C GLU A 218 9.34 -8.26 -6.93
N PRO A 219 9.32 -9.38 -7.69
CA PRO A 219 10.29 -10.46 -7.48
C PRO A 219 11.73 -10.04 -7.79
N LYS A 220 11.94 -9.10 -8.71
CA LYS A 220 13.28 -8.61 -9.09
C LYS A 220 13.88 -7.76 -7.98
N VAL A 221 13.13 -6.77 -7.51
CA VAL A 221 13.52 -5.89 -6.39
C VAL A 221 13.79 -6.71 -5.14
N PHE A 222 12.95 -7.71 -4.86
CA PHE A 222 13.18 -8.57 -3.72
C PHE A 222 14.44 -9.44 -3.87
N SER A 223 14.70 -10.00 -5.06
CA SER A 223 15.95 -10.75 -5.34
C SER A 223 17.20 -9.87 -5.15
N ILE A 224 17.12 -8.60 -5.54
CA ILE A 224 18.16 -7.60 -5.28
C ILE A 224 18.33 -7.40 -3.77
N ALA A 225 17.24 -7.24 -3.02
CA ALA A 225 17.30 -7.10 -1.57
C ALA A 225 17.93 -8.31 -0.86
N GLU A 226 17.62 -9.54 -1.29
CA GLU A 226 18.25 -10.77 -0.77
C GLU A 226 19.75 -10.85 -1.09
N MET A 227 20.15 -10.41 -2.29
CA MET A 227 21.56 -10.30 -2.65
C MET A 227 22.28 -9.27 -1.77
N LEU A 228 21.72 -8.06 -1.64
CA LEU A 228 22.30 -7.01 -0.81
C LEU A 228 22.39 -7.41 0.66
N ALA A 229 21.39 -8.10 1.19
CA ALA A 229 21.44 -8.60 2.55
C ALA A 229 22.63 -9.53 2.78
N ARG A 230 22.95 -10.41 1.83
CA ARG A 230 24.11 -11.32 1.91
C ARG A 230 25.43 -10.56 1.88
N GLU A 231 25.59 -9.67 0.90
CA GLU A 231 26.82 -8.88 0.76
C GLU A 231 27.04 -7.96 1.97
N CYS A 232 25.99 -7.24 2.39
CA CYS A 232 26.04 -6.35 3.55
C CYS A 232 26.33 -7.13 4.84
N THR A 233 25.80 -8.34 4.99
CA THR A 233 26.09 -9.21 6.15
C THR A 233 27.55 -9.63 6.18
N GLY A 234 28.13 -10.02 5.02
CA GLY A 234 29.56 -10.34 4.93
C GLY A 234 30.45 -9.16 5.27
N MET A 235 30.11 -7.96 4.79
CA MET A 235 30.82 -6.72 5.13
C MET A 235 30.68 -6.32 6.61
N LEU A 236 29.58 -6.74 7.25
CA LEU A 236 29.26 -6.42 8.64
C LEU A 236 29.98 -7.34 9.63
N GLU A 237 30.38 -8.53 9.18
CA GLU A 237 30.98 -9.59 10.00
C GLU A 237 32.06 -9.08 10.98
N PRO A 238 33.03 -8.22 10.59
CA PRO A 238 34.07 -7.74 11.50
C PRO A 238 33.55 -6.89 12.67
N TYR A 239 32.36 -6.30 12.54
CA TYR A 239 31.78 -5.35 13.49
C TYR A 239 30.63 -5.94 14.30
N LEU A 240 30.10 -7.10 13.89
CA LEU A 240 28.86 -7.66 14.41
C LEU A 240 28.87 -7.85 15.94
N MET A 241 29.96 -8.39 16.51
CA MET A 241 30.09 -8.53 17.97
C MET A 241 30.09 -7.19 18.70
N MET A 242 30.76 -6.18 18.15
CA MET A 242 30.82 -4.86 18.77
C MET A 242 29.43 -4.20 18.77
N LEU A 243 28.70 -4.32 17.66
CA LEU A 243 27.34 -3.80 17.54
C LEU A 243 26.39 -4.46 18.54
N ILE A 244 26.43 -5.80 18.66
CA ILE A 244 25.64 -6.55 19.64
C ILE A 244 25.98 -6.10 21.07
N ASN A 245 27.27 -5.92 21.39
CA ASN A 245 27.70 -5.46 22.72
C ASN A 245 27.26 -4.02 23.03
N MET A 246 27.16 -3.17 22.00
CA MET A 246 26.60 -1.82 22.09
C MET A 246 25.06 -1.79 22.05
N ASN A 247 24.41 -2.96 22.05
CA ASN A 247 22.96 -3.12 21.97
C ASN A 247 22.35 -2.54 20.68
N ILE A 248 23.14 -2.45 19.60
CA ILE A 248 22.68 -2.15 18.25
C ILE A 248 22.27 -3.49 17.63
N MET A 249 20.98 -3.79 17.65
CA MET A 249 20.42 -5.09 17.26
C MET A 249 19.88 -5.14 15.82
N SER A 250 19.98 -4.04 15.09
CA SER A 250 19.60 -3.98 13.69
C SER A 250 20.32 -2.83 12.98
N ILE A 251 20.52 -2.98 11.68
CA ILE A 251 21.06 -1.93 10.80
C ILE A 251 20.12 -1.77 9.61
N SER A 252 19.80 -0.52 9.30
CA SER A 252 19.09 -0.17 8.07
C SER A 252 20.09 0.26 7.00
N VAL A 253 19.92 -0.27 5.79
CA VAL A 253 20.70 0.10 4.61
C VAL A 253 19.72 0.60 3.57
N ARG A 254 19.96 1.80 3.05
CA ARG A 254 19.16 2.39 1.98
C ARG A 254 20.00 2.50 0.72
N VAL A 255 19.44 2.06 -0.40
CA VAL A 255 20.12 2.04 -1.69
C VAL A 255 19.21 2.60 -2.77
N SER A 256 19.72 3.58 -3.51
CA SER A 256 19.09 4.19 -4.68
C SER A 256 19.99 3.99 -5.89
N VAL A 257 19.45 3.33 -6.92
CA VAL A 257 20.16 3.10 -8.18
C VAL A 257 19.27 3.57 -9.32
N ASN A 258 19.78 4.50 -10.11
CA ASN A 258 19.17 4.94 -11.36
C ASN A 258 20.25 5.04 -12.45
N ALA A 259 19.86 5.39 -13.68
CA ALA A 259 20.78 5.42 -14.82
C ALA A 259 21.94 6.44 -14.69
N GLU A 260 21.79 7.44 -13.82
CA GLU A 260 22.74 8.54 -13.66
C GLU A 260 23.59 8.35 -12.40
N ASN A 261 22.97 7.95 -11.30
CA ASN A 261 23.56 7.93 -9.97
C ASN A 261 23.30 6.62 -9.21
N VAL A 262 24.28 6.28 -8.37
CA VAL A 262 24.21 5.22 -7.37
C VAL A 262 24.48 5.88 -6.01
N GLU A 263 23.54 5.72 -5.09
CA GLU A 263 23.62 6.28 -3.75
C GLU A 263 23.26 5.21 -2.73
N TYR A 264 23.97 5.20 -1.60
CA TYR A 264 23.62 4.33 -0.50
C TYR A 264 23.95 4.99 0.84
N ASP A 265 23.19 4.63 1.87
CA ASP A 265 23.39 5.09 3.23
C ASP A 265 23.02 4.03 4.26
N VAL A 266 23.52 4.22 5.48
CA VAL A 266 23.42 3.24 6.57
C VAL A 266 22.98 3.94 7.84
N SER A 267 22.13 3.30 8.64
CA SER A 267 21.70 3.83 9.93
C SER A 267 22.88 4.13 10.85
N PRO A 268 22.85 5.22 11.65
CA PRO A 268 23.91 5.60 12.57
C PRO A 268 24.24 4.48 13.56
N TRP A 269 25.53 4.24 13.78
CA TRP A 269 26.01 3.34 14.84
C TRP A 269 26.46 4.20 16.03
N PHE A 270 25.53 4.53 16.92
CA PHE A 270 25.80 5.43 18.05
C PHE A 270 26.96 4.92 18.91
N GLY A 271 28.03 5.72 19.04
CA GLY A 271 29.24 5.36 19.77
C GLY A 271 30.21 4.44 19.01
N MET A 272 29.98 4.24 17.70
CA MET A 272 30.80 3.45 16.79
C MET A 272 30.91 4.13 15.41
N GLU A 273 30.99 5.46 15.39
CA GLU A 273 30.95 6.27 14.17
C GLU A 273 32.14 5.99 13.22
N ASP A 274 33.32 5.68 13.77
CA ASP A 274 34.51 5.34 12.99
C ASP A 274 34.39 3.96 12.31
N GLU A 275 33.84 2.98 13.03
CA GLU A 275 33.54 1.65 12.47
C GLU A 275 32.46 1.74 11.40
N GLN A 276 31.42 2.57 11.62
CA GLN A 276 30.37 2.81 10.63
C GLN A 276 30.96 3.42 9.36
N LEU A 277 31.88 4.38 9.48
CA LEU A 277 32.53 4.98 8.32
C LEU A 277 33.34 3.95 7.53
N LYS A 278 34.08 3.07 8.21
CA LYS A 278 34.83 1.97 7.56
C LYS A 278 33.89 0.98 6.87
N TYR A 279 32.76 0.66 7.51
CA TYR A 279 31.74 -0.19 6.90
C TYR A 279 31.16 0.46 5.64
N LYS A 280 30.83 1.76 5.69
CA LYS A 280 30.34 2.51 4.53
C LYS A 280 31.36 2.53 3.40
N GLN A 281 32.64 2.78 3.69
CA GLN A 281 33.72 2.69 2.70
C GLN A 281 33.85 1.29 2.10
N ASN A 282 33.64 0.23 2.90
CA ASN A 282 33.68 -1.14 2.40
C ASN A 282 32.55 -1.43 1.40
N MET A 283 31.38 -0.78 1.57
CA MET A 283 30.26 -0.88 0.64
C MET A 283 30.52 -0.24 -0.72
N ASP A 284 31.55 0.60 -0.91
CA ASP A 284 31.93 1.12 -2.23
C ASP A 284 32.26 -0.01 -3.22
N GLN A 285 32.63 -1.19 -2.72
CA GLN A 285 32.84 -2.39 -3.54
C GLN A 285 31.56 -2.89 -4.23
N LEU A 286 30.38 -2.47 -3.77
CA LEU A 286 29.09 -2.80 -4.38
C LEU A 286 28.71 -1.87 -5.54
N ILE A 287 29.41 -0.74 -5.72
CA ILE A 287 29.12 0.22 -6.80
C ILE A 287 29.08 -0.45 -8.18
N PRO A 288 30.06 -1.29 -8.58
CA PRO A 288 29.98 -1.99 -9.86
C PRO A 288 28.75 -2.92 -9.97
N VAL A 289 28.42 -3.61 -8.88
CA VAL A 289 27.25 -4.51 -8.82
C VAL A 289 25.95 -3.74 -9.00
N PHE A 290 25.85 -2.53 -8.44
CA PHE A 290 24.71 -1.65 -8.62
C PHE A 290 24.51 -1.25 -10.09
N TYR A 291 25.57 -0.95 -10.82
CA TYR A 291 25.47 -0.68 -12.26
C TYR A 291 25.05 -1.92 -13.06
N ASP A 292 25.55 -3.11 -12.71
CA ASP A 292 25.13 -4.36 -13.37
C ASP A 292 23.64 -4.66 -13.14
N ILE A 293 23.09 -4.29 -11.97
CA ILE A 293 21.66 -4.44 -11.67
C ILE A 293 20.78 -3.63 -12.63
N LEU A 294 21.24 -2.50 -13.16
CA LEU A 294 20.46 -1.75 -14.16
C LEU A 294 20.20 -2.56 -15.43
N GLY A 295 21.05 -3.53 -15.76
CA GLY A 295 20.79 -4.49 -16.84
C GLY A 295 19.63 -5.45 -16.54
N TYR A 296 19.41 -5.75 -15.26
CA TYR A 296 18.33 -6.64 -14.78
C TYR A 296 17.02 -5.89 -14.50
N LEU A 297 17.13 -4.66 -14.00
CA LEU A 297 16.03 -3.75 -13.69
C LEU A 297 16.32 -2.35 -14.26
N PRO A 298 15.97 -2.10 -15.54
CA PRO A 298 16.33 -0.86 -16.24
C PRO A 298 15.75 0.41 -15.62
N GLY A 299 14.60 0.29 -14.93
CA GLY A 299 13.96 1.39 -14.20
C GLY A 299 14.66 1.77 -12.90
N GLY A 300 15.73 1.06 -12.52
CA GLY A 300 16.40 1.23 -11.24
C GLY A 300 15.53 0.79 -10.06
N PHE A 301 16.00 1.07 -8.86
CA PHE A 301 15.28 0.78 -7.63
C PHE A 301 15.68 1.77 -6.54
N TYR A 302 14.78 2.00 -5.58
CA TYR A 302 15.09 2.79 -4.40
C TYR A 302 14.47 2.11 -3.19
N ILE A 303 15.30 1.39 -2.42
CA ILE A 303 14.83 0.55 -1.32
C ILE A 303 15.56 0.86 -0.02
N GLU A 304 14.86 0.63 1.09
CA GLU A 304 15.46 0.54 2.43
C GLU A 304 15.24 -0.86 2.98
N LEU A 305 16.33 -1.54 3.32
CA LEU A 305 16.33 -2.86 3.92
C LEU A 305 16.81 -2.80 5.37
N THR A 306 16.23 -3.65 6.22
CA THR A 306 16.65 -3.77 7.63
C THR A 306 17.21 -5.15 7.89
N LEU A 307 18.46 -5.18 8.36
CA LEU A 307 19.18 -6.36 8.79
C LEU A 307 19.09 -6.45 10.32
N SER A 308 18.32 -7.41 10.84
CA SER A 308 18.18 -7.60 12.29
C SER A 308 19.07 -8.73 12.79
N PHE A 309 19.68 -8.54 13.94
CA PHE A 309 20.53 -9.54 14.58
C PHE A 309 19.66 -10.41 15.47
N VAL A 310 19.56 -11.67 15.12
CA VAL A 310 18.71 -12.64 15.81
C VAL A 310 19.57 -13.62 16.58
N CYS A 311 19.27 -13.81 17.86
CA CYS A 311 19.93 -14.86 18.62
C CYS A 311 19.48 -16.22 18.10
N THR A 312 20.46 -17.08 17.78
CA THR A 312 20.22 -18.45 17.29
C THR A 312 20.30 -19.47 18.42
N LYS A 313 20.58 -19.03 19.66
CA LYS A 313 20.54 -19.91 20.83
C LYS A 313 19.13 -20.46 21.03
N PRO A 314 19.00 -21.76 21.34
CA PRO A 314 17.74 -22.29 21.82
C PRO A 314 17.36 -21.54 23.10
N LEU A 315 16.07 -21.22 23.23
CA LEU A 315 15.54 -20.68 24.48
C LEU A 315 15.89 -21.64 25.62
N PRO A 316 16.29 -21.13 26.80
CA PRO A 316 16.54 -21.98 27.95
C PRO A 316 15.28 -22.79 28.23
N PHE A 317 15.45 -24.11 28.44
CA PHE A 317 14.36 -24.97 28.88
C PHE A 317 13.82 -24.42 30.20
N ILE A 318 12.58 -23.92 30.17
CA ILE A 318 11.85 -23.58 31.39
C ILE A 318 11.33 -24.90 31.93
N ASN A 319 11.99 -25.43 32.98
CA ASN A 319 11.48 -26.56 33.77
C ASN A 319 10.40 -26.09 34.73
#